data_AF-A0A257N432-F1
#
_entry.id   AF-A0A257N432-F1
#
_cell.length_a   1.000
_cell.length_b   1.000
_cell.length_c   1.000
_cell.angle_alpha   90.00
_cell.angle_beta   90.00
_cell.angle_gamma   90.00
#
_symmetry.space_group_name_H-M   'P 1'
#
loop_
_entity.id
_entity.type
_entity.pdbx_description
1 polymer ?
#
loop_
_entity_poly.entity_id
_entity_poly.type
_entity_poly.pdbx_seq_one_letter_code
_entity_poly.pdbx_strand_id
1 'polypeptide(L)'
;MCLKPMALCAGFSHVLKADGFVFARVPDMNLVMKTVVEKNLDIEDTLYQCPSGPIIVRDVIYGWGVKIESSGCDFFAHKTGFTQKSLVSTLKLAGFPWVFSSTNADDFEILALAFKNKPNEYASKLFNIPQ
;
A
#
# COMPACT_ATOMS: atom_id res chain seq x y z
N MET A 1 2.63 -2.85 19.55
CA MET A 1 1.97 -4.07 19.05
C MET A 1 1.66 -3.86 17.57
N CYS A 2 2.34 -4.58 16.68
CA CYS A 2 2.10 -4.48 15.23
C CYS A 2 0.72 -5.09 14.92
N LEU A 3 -0.24 -4.29 14.46
CA LEU A 3 -1.53 -4.79 13.98
C LEU A 3 -1.24 -5.77 12.84
N LYS A 4 -1.61 -7.05 13.02
CA LYS A 4 -1.52 -8.03 11.93
C LYS A 4 -2.30 -7.47 10.73
N PRO A 5 -1.69 -7.23 9.56
CA PRO A 5 -2.36 -6.56 8.45
C PRO A 5 -3.65 -7.26 8.04
N MET A 6 -3.71 -8.58 8.27
CA MET A 6 -4.90 -9.40 8.12
C MET A 6 -6.13 -8.89 8.88
N ALA A 7 -5.98 -8.48 10.13
CA ALA A 7 -7.11 -8.05 10.96
C ALA A 7 -7.72 -6.74 10.45
N LEU A 8 -6.87 -5.81 10.01
CA LEU A 8 -7.32 -4.58 9.35
C LEU A 8 -8.08 -4.89 8.06
N CYS A 9 -7.50 -5.71 7.19
CA CYS A 9 -8.14 -6.07 5.93
C CYS A 9 -9.47 -6.82 6.14
N ALA A 10 -9.56 -7.70 7.14
CA ALA A 10 -10.80 -8.38 7.49
C ALA A 10 -11.89 -7.40 7.96
N GLY A 11 -11.51 -6.32 8.64
CA GLY A 11 -12.41 -5.22 9.01
C GLY A 11 -13.09 -4.57 7.80
N PHE A 12 -12.40 -4.46 6.66
CA PHE A 12 -13.02 -3.96 5.42
C PHE A 12 -14.15 -4.86 4.95
N SER A 13 -13.97 -6.18 4.99
CA SER A 13 -15.00 -7.13 4.55
C SER A 13 -16.27 -7.04 5.42
N HIS A 14 -16.11 -6.69 6.70
CA HIS A 14 -17.23 -6.49 7.63
C HIS A 14 -18.07 -5.24 7.29
N VAL A 15 -17.45 -4.13 6.90
CA VAL A 15 -18.15 -2.86 6.62
C VAL A 15 -18.65 -2.72 5.18
N LEU A 16 -18.02 -3.42 4.22
CA LEU A 16 -18.36 -3.31 2.81
C LEU A 16 -19.63 -4.10 2.45
N LYS A 17 -20.49 -3.46 1.65
CA LYS A 17 -21.58 -4.12 0.91
C LYS A 17 -21.04 -5.20 -0.02
N ALA A 18 -21.93 -6.08 -0.48
CA ALA A 18 -21.56 -7.21 -1.34
C ALA A 18 -20.89 -6.79 -2.67
N ASP A 19 -21.26 -5.63 -3.20
CA ASP A 19 -20.74 -5.00 -4.42
C ASP A 19 -19.65 -3.94 -4.14
N GLY A 20 -19.30 -3.73 -2.87
CA GLY A 20 -18.23 -2.83 -2.46
C GLY A 20 -16.84 -3.38 -2.77
N PHE A 21 -15.86 -2.49 -2.75
CA PHE A 21 -14.46 -2.81 -3.03
C PHE A 21 -13.53 -2.06 -2.08
N VAL A 22 -12.32 -2.58 -1.93
CA VAL A 22 -11.17 -1.90 -1.31
C VAL A 22 -10.31 -1.36 -2.43
N PHE A 23 -9.97 -0.07 -2.38
CA PHE A 23 -8.89 0.52 -3.17
C PHE A 23 -7.74 0.91 -2.23
N ALA A 24 -6.63 0.19 -2.33
CA ALA A 24 -5.45 0.39 -1.51
C ALA A 24 -4.32 0.98 -2.33
N ARG A 25 -3.68 2.02 -1.78
CA ARG A 25 -2.41 2.60 -2.25
C ARG A 25 -1.44 2.51 -1.08
N VAL A 26 -0.34 1.78 -1.26
CA VAL A 26 0.68 1.58 -0.21
C VAL A 26 2.07 1.60 -0.82
N PRO A 27 3.12 1.93 -0.04
CA PRO A 27 4.49 1.84 -0.55
C PRO A 27 4.85 0.43 -1.04
N ASP A 28 5.54 0.36 -2.18
CA ASP A 28 6.12 -0.88 -2.72
C ASP A 28 7.49 -1.14 -2.09
N MET A 29 7.51 -1.96 -1.04
CA MET A 29 8.75 -2.31 -0.36
C MET A 29 9.74 -3.05 -1.26
N ASN A 30 9.26 -3.79 -2.27
CA ASN A 30 10.16 -4.48 -3.19
C ASN A 30 10.93 -3.47 -4.04
N LEU A 31 10.23 -2.45 -4.56
CA LEU A 31 10.88 -1.40 -5.32
C LEU A 31 11.80 -0.55 -4.47
N VAL A 32 11.37 -0.17 -3.25
CA VAL A 32 12.22 0.57 -2.30
C VAL A 32 13.52 -0.18 -2.04
N MET A 33 13.45 -1.45 -1.65
CA MET A 33 14.64 -2.26 -1.39
C MET A 33 15.54 -2.39 -2.61
N LYS A 34 14.96 -2.61 -3.79
CA LYS A 34 15.69 -2.70 -5.05
C LYS A 34 16.45 -1.39 -5.34
N THR A 35 15.76 -0.24 -5.25
CA THR A 35 16.38 1.06 -5.52
C THR A 35 17.47 1.40 -4.51
N VAL A 36 17.27 1.11 -3.22
CA VAL A 36 18.27 1.33 -2.18
C VAL A 36 19.56 0.58 -2.50
N VAL A 37 19.47 -0.69 -2.89
CA VAL A 37 20.64 -1.50 -3.26
C VAL A 37 21.26 -1.01 -4.57
N GLU A 38 20.47 -0.80 -5.61
CA GLU A 38 20.96 -0.40 -6.94
C GLU A 38 21.66 0.96 -6.94
N LYS A 39 21.19 1.90 -6.11
CA LYS A 39 21.76 3.24 -5.98
C LYS A 39 22.74 3.38 -4.81
N ASN A 40 22.98 2.31 -4.06
CA ASN A 40 23.83 2.30 -2.87
C ASN A 40 23.47 3.42 -1.87
N LEU A 41 22.17 3.53 -1.56
CA LEU A 41 21.64 4.54 -0.64
C LEU A 41 21.74 4.07 0.81
N ASP A 42 22.07 4.98 1.71
CA ASP A 42 21.87 4.83 3.15
C ASP A 42 20.40 5.03 3.53
N ILE A 43 20.02 4.62 4.74
CA ILE A 43 18.67 4.80 5.26
C ILE A 43 18.27 6.28 5.45
N GLU A 44 19.26 7.16 5.68
CA GLU A 44 19.05 8.60 5.81
C GLU A 44 19.15 9.35 4.47
N ASP A 45 19.48 8.65 3.37
CA ASP A 45 19.55 9.28 2.05
C ASP A 45 18.15 9.52 1.47
N THR A 46 18.06 10.55 0.63
CA THR A 46 16.82 10.86 -0.10
C THR A 46 16.51 9.77 -1.13
N LEU A 47 15.34 9.15 -1.00
CA LEU A 47 14.85 8.16 -1.96
C LEU A 47 14.20 8.85 -3.17
N TYR A 48 13.34 9.84 -2.94
CA TYR A 48 12.68 10.63 -3.98
C TYR A 48 12.25 12.02 -3.49
N GLN A 49 11.95 12.90 -4.44
CA GLN A 49 11.43 14.24 -4.18
C GLN A 49 9.92 14.24 -4.34
N CYS A 50 9.19 14.87 -3.43
CA CYS A 50 7.76 15.12 -3.57
C CYS A 50 7.43 16.59 -3.27
N PRO A 51 6.21 17.08 -3.60
CA PRO A 51 5.83 18.47 -3.35
C PRO A 51 5.94 18.91 -1.87
N SER A 52 5.84 17.97 -0.92
CA SER A 52 5.98 18.24 0.52
C SER A 52 7.42 18.14 1.04
N GLY A 53 8.41 17.89 0.17
CA GLY A 53 9.83 17.80 0.52
C GLY A 53 10.49 16.48 0.09
N PRO A 54 11.79 16.32 0.34
CA PRO A 54 12.49 15.05 0.12
C PRO A 54 11.93 13.98 1.05
N ILE A 55 11.74 12.77 0.53
CA ILE A 55 11.38 11.58 1.29
C ILE A 55 12.61 10.70 1.39
N ILE A 56 13.08 10.42 2.60
CA ILE A 56 14.23 9.55 2.83
C ILE A 56 13.81 8.08 2.90
N VAL A 57 14.76 7.15 2.79
CA VAL A 57 14.47 5.71 2.84
C VAL A 57 13.76 5.34 4.16
N ARG A 58 14.23 5.88 5.30
CA ARG A 58 13.61 5.64 6.61
C ARG A 58 12.14 6.04 6.68
N ASP A 59 11.76 7.14 6.00
CA ASP A 59 10.38 7.63 5.99
C ASP A 59 9.42 6.62 5.36
N VAL A 60 9.86 5.91 4.32
CA VAL A 60 9.03 4.90 3.66
C VAL A 60 8.95 3.62 4.49
N ILE A 61 10.04 3.23 5.16
CA ILE A 61 10.10 1.99 5.94
C ILE A 61 9.34 2.12 7.27
N TYR A 62 9.56 3.21 8.00
CA TYR A 62 9.05 3.38 9.37
C TYR A 62 7.97 4.45 9.50
N GLY A 63 7.70 5.21 8.44
CA GLY A 63 6.72 6.29 8.43
C GLY A 63 7.34 7.67 8.43
N TRP A 64 6.54 8.68 8.07
CA TRP A 64 7.02 10.01 7.72
C TRP A 64 7.53 10.80 8.94
N GLY A 65 8.84 10.73 9.19
CA GLY A 65 9.48 11.24 10.41
C GLY A 65 9.26 12.73 10.62
N VAL A 66 9.47 13.54 9.59
CA VAL A 66 9.24 15.00 9.62
C VAL A 66 7.83 15.34 10.08
N LYS A 67 6.84 14.56 9.63
CA LYS A 67 5.44 14.79 10.01
C LYS A 67 5.14 14.32 11.43
N ILE A 68 5.71 13.19 11.85
CA ILE A 68 5.60 12.70 13.24
C ILE A 68 6.18 13.74 14.20
N GLU A 69 7.40 14.21 13.96
CA GLU A 69 8.11 15.16 14.82
C GLU A 69 7.38 16.50 14.92
N SER A 70 6.94 17.05 13.78
CA SER A 70 6.25 18.35 13.76
C SER A 70 4.84 18.33 14.33
N SER A 71 4.14 17.20 14.26
CA SER A 71 2.73 17.10 14.71
C SER A 71 2.54 16.39 16.06
N GLY A 72 3.55 15.63 16.52
CA GLY A 72 3.40 14.72 17.66
C GLY A 72 2.47 13.53 17.41
N CYS A 73 2.01 13.33 16.16
CA CYS A 73 1.06 12.27 15.81
C CYS A 73 1.80 11.04 15.27
N ASP A 74 1.73 9.94 16.00
CA ASP A 74 2.38 8.67 15.64
C ASP A 74 1.62 7.87 14.56
N PHE A 75 0.45 8.34 14.10
CA PHE A 75 -0.32 7.66 13.05
C PHE A 75 0.38 7.68 11.68
N PHE A 76 1.34 8.57 11.49
CA PHE A 76 2.23 8.56 10.33
C PHE A 76 3.27 7.44 10.38
N ALA A 77 3.46 6.78 11.53
CA ALA A 77 4.36 5.65 11.66
C ALA A 77 3.78 4.40 10.96
N HIS A 78 4.59 3.82 10.09
CA HIS A 78 4.21 2.59 9.41
C HIS A 78 4.32 1.41 10.38
N LYS A 79 3.23 0.65 10.48
CA LYS A 79 3.18 -0.57 11.30
C LYS A 79 3.57 -1.81 10.51
N THR A 80 3.52 -1.74 9.18
CA THR A 80 3.87 -2.82 8.26
C THR A 80 4.29 -2.21 6.92
N GLY A 81 5.04 -2.96 6.13
CA GLY A 81 5.22 -2.69 4.69
C GLY A 81 4.64 -3.83 3.86
N PHE A 82 4.47 -3.60 2.56
CA PHE A 82 4.02 -4.62 1.62
C PHE A 82 4.91 -4.69 0.38
N THR A 83 5.14 -5.90 -0.10
CA THR A 83 5.35 -6.17 -1.52
C THR A 83 4.02 -6.49 -2.18
N GLN A 84 3.90 -6.35 -3.50
CA GLN A 84 2.65 -6.64 -4.24
C GLN A 84 2.11 -8.04 -3.90
N LYS A 85 2.99 -9.05 -3.85
CA LYS A 85 2.65 -10.42 -3.47
C LYS A 85 2.03 -10.51 -2.07
N SER A 86 2.64 -9.86 -1.09
CA SER A 86 2.16 -9.89 0.30
C SER A 86 0.83 -9.15 0.49
N LEU A 87 0.62 -8.02 -0.23
CA LEU A 87 -0.64 -7.28 -0.19
C LEU A 87 -1.77 -8.11 -0.78
N VAL A 88 -1.57 -8.66 -1.99
CA VAL A 88 -2.57 -9.51 -2.67
C VAL A 88 -2.92 -10.72 -1.81
N SER A 89 -1.91 -11.40 -1.24
CA SER A 89 -2.14 -12.54 -0.34
C SER A 89 -2.94 -12.14 0.89
N THR A 90 -2.63 -11.00 1.50
CA THR A 90 -3.34 -10.48 2.68
C THR A 90 -4.79 -10.18 2.36
N LEU A 91 -5.08 -9.49 1.25
CA LEU A 91 -6.44 -9.18 0.81
C LEU A 91 -7.26 -10.45 0.52
N LYS A 92 -6.66 -11.44 -0.15
CA LYS A 92 -7.34 -12.72 -0.42
C LYS A 92 -7.72 -13.45 0.85
N LEU A 93 -6.78 -13.58 1.79
CA LEU A 93 -7.02 -14.22 3.08
C LEU A 93 -8.03 -13.44 3.95
N ALA A 94 -8.15 -12.13 3.74
CA ALA A 94 -9.14 -11.27 4.40
C ALA A 94 -10.55 -11.34 3.80
N GLY A 95 -10.80 -12.21 2.81
CA GLY A 95 -12.12 -12.43 2.22
C GLY A 95 -12.39 -11.68 0.92
N PHE A 96 -11.34 -11.23 0.22
CA PHE A 96 -11.46 -10.62 -1.10
C PHE A 96 -10.85 -11.54 -2.17
N PRO A 97 -11.63 -12.49 -2.75
CA PRO A 97 -11.09 -13.46 -3.70
C PRO A 97 -10.66 -12.83 -5.03
N TRP A 98 -11.26 -11.70 -5.42
CA TRP A 98 -10.95 -10.98 -6.66
C TRP A 98 -10.07 -9.78 -6.35
N VAL A 99 -8.77 -9.90 -6.62
CA VAL A 99 -7.78 -8.84 -6.39
C VAL A 99 -7.03 -8.54 -7.68
N PHE A 100 -7.06 -7.28 -8.09
CA PHE A 100 -6.28 -6.73 -9.18
C PHE A 100 -5.23 -5.81 -8.60
N SER A 101 -4.01 -5.90 -9.06
CA SER A 101 -2.93 -5.05 -8.54
C SER A 101 -1.93 -4.68 -9.61
N SER A 102 -1.35 -3.51 -9.46
CA SER A 102 -0.25 -3.00 -10.28
C SER A 102 0.76 -2.30 -9.37
N THR A 103 1.95 -2.08 -9.90
CA THR A 103 2.97 -1.26 -9.27
C THR A 103 3.27 -0.06 -10.15
N ASN A 104 3.58 1.08 -9.54
CA ASN A 104 4.09 2.25 -10.24
C ASN A 104 5.54 2.49 -9.80
N ALA A 105 6.47 2.44 -10.75
CA ALA A 105 7.88 2.62 -10.48
C ALA A 105 8.23 4.06 -10.09
N ASP A 106 7.52 5.04 -10.66
CA ASP A 106 7.83 6.46 -10.44
C ASP A 106 7.39 6.94 -9.06
N ASP A 107 6.33 6.32 -8.51
CA ASP A 107 5.72 6.73 -7.24
C ASP A 107 6.07 5.81 -6.06
N PHE A 108 6.81 4.72 -6.27
CA PHE A 108 7.05 3.69 -5.25
C PHE A 108 5.77 3.13 -4.63
N GLU A 109 4.73 2.92 -5.43
CA GLU A 109 3.42 2.49 -4.95
C GLU A 109 2.97 1.14 -5.51
N ILE A 110 2.28 0.39 -4.68
CA ILE A 110 1.39 -0.71 -5.08
C ILE A 110 -0.04 -0.17 -5.05
N LEU A 111 -0.74 -0.35 -6.17
CA LEU A 111 -2.18 -0.15 -6.27
C LEU A 111 -2.87 -1.51 -6.20
N ALA A 112 -3.91 -1.63 -5.38
CA ALA A 112 -4.73 -2.84 -5.33
C ALA A 112 -6.22 -2.53 -5.26
N LEU A 113 -6.99 -3.21 -6.10
CA LEU A 113 -8.45 -3.25 -6.08
C LEU A 113 -8.89 -4.65 -5.63
N ALA A 114 -9.68 -4.72 -4.57
CA ALA A 114 -10.11 -5.98 -3.97
C ALA A 114 -11.64 -6.03 -3.78
N PHE A 115 -12.28 -7.08 -4.28
CA PHE A 115 -13.73 -7.25 -4.29
C PHE A 115 -14.15 -8.53 -3.57
N LYS A 116 -15.28 -8.48 -2.86
CA LYS A 116 -15.89 -9.64 -2.18
C LYS A 116 -16.47 -10.64 -3.17
N ASN A 117 -17.01 -10.13 -4.28
CA ASN A 117 -17.60 -10.89 -5.38
C ASN A 117 -16.93 -10.52 -6.70
N LYS A 118 -17.24 -11.27 -7.78
CA LYS A 118 -16.77 -10.91 -9.11
C LYS A 118 -17.19 -9.47 -9.43
N PRO A 119 -16.28 -8.58 -9.88
CA PRO A 119 -16.64 -7.22 -10.26
C PRO A 119 -17.77 -7.23 -11.31
N ASN A 120 -18.78 -6.38 -11.08
CA ASN A 120 -19.84 -6.19 -12.06
C ASN A 120 -19.35 -5.33 -13.23
N GLU A 121 -20.16 -5.24 -14.28
CA GLU A 121 -19.79 -4.49 -15.49
C GLU A 121 -19.46 -3.01 -15.21
N TYR A 122 -20.18 -2.38 -14.28
CA TYR A 122 -19.91 -1.01 -13.87
C TYR A 122 -18.51 -0.85 -13.26
N ALA A 123 -18.17 -1.69 -12.27
CA ALA A 123 -16.86 -1.68 -11.64
C ALA A 123 -15.74 -2.01 -12.64
N SER A 124 -15.96 -2.99 -13.51
CA SER A 124 -14.97 -3.36 -14.54
C SER A 124 -14.69 -2.21 -15.51
N LYS A 125 -15.72 -1.47 -15.94
CA LYS A 125 -15.55 -0.28 -16.78
C LYS A 125 -14.89 0.87 -16.03
N LEU A 126 -15.31 1.13 -14.79
CA LEU A 126 -14.78 2.23 -13.97
C LEU A 126 -13.26 2.09 -13.74
N PHE A 127 -12.79 0.86 -13.55
CA PHE A 127 -11.39 0.56 -13.21
C PHE A 127 -10.58 -0.07 -14.34
N ASN A 128 -11.15 -0.20 -15.55
CA ASN A 128 -10.52 -0.87 -16.68
C ASN A 128 -10.02 -2.29 -16.35
N ILE A 129 -10.81 -3.05 -15.60
CA ILE A 129 -10.50 -4.43 -15.23
C ILE A 129 -10.79 -5.36 -16.42
N PRO A 130 -9.86 -6.23 -16.83
CA PRO A 130 -10.13 -7.24 -17.86
C PRO A 130 -11.30 -8.15 -17.46
N GLN A 131 -12.24 -8.39 -18.37
CA GLN A 131 -13.42 -9.24 -18.11
C GLN A 131 -13.13 -10.74 -18.23
#